data_AF-A0A962BFG1-F1
#
_entry.id   AF-A0A962BFG1-F1
#
_cell.length_a   1.000
_cell.length_b   1.000
_cell.length_c   1.000
_cell.angle_alpha   90.00
_cell.angle_beta   90.00
_cell.angle_gamma   90.00
#
_symmetry.space_group_name_H-M   'P 1'
#
loop_
_entity.id
_entity.type
_entity.pdbx_description
1 polymer ?
#
loop_
_entity_poly.entity_id
_entity_poly.type
_entity_poly.pdbx_seq_one_letter_code
_entity_poly.pdbx_strand_id
1 'polypeptide(L)'
;MTNLSALPQDIQDLVIKLPFRVGYYISVSDTTGGDEADEKEMRALENIVTFYVEDTLKSEFATEAMLRMLQNKKEWENWKGHIEIVPEECLKISESLIGNIDLKEIIAYKNNLLEIAISVAQAYREFDHNVSTVEKFSTYLAILFQRIRALVTGQEIQSTDNLLNISREEKMAIGLLSDSLGIQVKL
;
A
#
# COMPACT_ATOMS: atom_id res chain seq x y z
N MET A 1 -12.49 -12.59 17.58
CA MET A 1 -11.13 -13.17 17.49
C MET A 1 -10.76 -13.12 16.04
N THR A 2 -9.74 -12.35 15.71
CA THR A 2 -9.28 -12.21 14.34
C THR A 2 -8.54 -13.47 13.87
N ASN A 3 -8.70 -13.82 12.60
CA ASN A 3 -8.14 -15.05 12.03
C ASN A 3 -6.62 -14.98 11.79
N LEU A 4 -5.96 -13.83 12.00
CA LEU A 4 -4.52 -13.67 11.76
C LEU A 4 -3.71 -14.62 12.65
N SER A 5 -4.00 -14.66 13.96
CA SER A 5 -3.28 -15.53 14.91
C SER A 5 -3.47 -17.03 14.66
N ALA A 6 -4.44 -17.42 13.82
CA ALA A 6 -4.69 -18.81 13.45
C ALA A 6 -3.87 -19.27 12.23
N LEU A 7 -3.22 -18.34 11.51
CA LEU A 7 -2.37 -18.66 10.37
C LEU A 7 -1.02 -19.23 10.82
N PRO A 8 -0.31 -19.98 9.97
CA PRO A 8 1.10 -20.31 10.19
C PRO A 8 1.95 -19.05 10.44
N GLN A 9 2.96 -19.15 11.31
CA GLN A 9 3.75 -17.98 11.72
C GLN A 9 4.41 -17.26 10.54
N ASP A 10 4.91 -17.98 9.55
CA ASP A 10 5.53 -17.39 8.35
C ASP A 10 4.53 -16.59 7.51
N ILE A 11 3.27 -17.03 7.46
CA ILE A 11 2.18 -16.32 6.78
C ILE A 11 1.74 -15.11 7.60
N GLN A 12 1.66 -15.23 8.94
CA GLN A 12 1.37 -14.09 9.81
C GLN A 12 2.41 -12.98 9.61
N ASP A 13 3.69 -13.34 9.72
CA ASP A 13 4.79 -12.39 9.57
C ASP A 13 4.74 -11.71 8.21
N LEU A 14 4.46 -12.48 7.15
CA LEU A 14 4.33 -11.95 5.80
C LEU A 14 3.14 -10.99 5.68
N VAL A 15 1.95 -11.35 6.15
CA VAL A 15 0.77 -10.48 6.17
C VAL A 15 1.03 -9.17 6.94
N ILE A 16 1.80 -9.24 8.03
CA ILE A 16 2.12 -8.07 8.84
C ILE A 16 3.08 -7.13 8.11
N LYS A 17 4.15 -7.65 7.49
CA LYS A 17 5.17 -6.81 6.84
C LYS A 17 4.79 -6.32 5.44
N LEU A 18 3.91 -7.03 4.74
CA LEU A 18 3.65 -6.82 3.32
C LEU A 18 3.13 -5.40 2.97
N PRO A 19 2.28 -4.73 3.77
CA PRO A 19 1.83 -3.39 3.41
C PRO A 19 2.96 -2.35 3.39
N PHE A 20 3.89 -2.44 4.35
CA PHE A 20 5.11 -1.64 4.36
C PHE A 20 5.96 -1.95 3.12
N ARG A 21 6.19 -3.24 2.86
CA ARG A 21 7.04 -3.69 1.75
C ARG A 21 6.48 -3.29 0.38
N VAL A 22 5.17 -3.35 0.19
CA VAL A 22 4.51 -2.89 -1.03
C VAL A 22 4.71 -1.39 -1.23
N GLY A 23 4.53 -0.59 -0.18
CA GLY A 23 4.77 0.84 -0.26
C GLY A 23 6.24 1.17 -0.56
N TYR A 24 7.17 0.51 0.13
CA TYR A 24 8.61 0.70 -0.09
C TYR A 24 9.06 0.22 -1.48
N TYR A 25 8.54 -0.91 -1.97
CA TYR A 25 8.78 -1.40 -3.32
C TYR A 25 8.43 -0.36 -4.39
N ILE A 26 7.32 0.36 -4.20
CA ILE A 26 6.96 1.46 -5.11
C ILE A 26 7.90 2.66 -4.94
N SER A 27 8.20 3.06 -3.70
CA SER A 27 9.04 4.25 -3.48
C SER A 27 10.42 4.11 -4.13
N VAL A 28 11.01 2.92 -4.08
CA VAL A 28 12.31 2.64 -4.72
C VAL A 28 12.23 2.18 -6.18
N SER A 29 11.02 2.07 -6.74
CA SER A 29 10.84 1.68 -8.15
C SER A 29 11.20 2.82 -9.11
N ASP A 30 11.12 4.06 -8.64
CA ASP A 30 11.61 5.23 -9.38
C ASP A 30 13.06 5.53 -8.98
N THR A 31 13.97 5.53 -9.96
CA THR A 31 15.39 5.79 -9.73
C THR A 31 15.73 7.29 -9.62
N THR A 32 14.72 8.17 -9.68
CA THR A 32 14.92 9.62 -9.53
C THR A 32 14.85 10.06 -8.06
N GLY A 33 15.94 9.83 -7.33
CA GLY A 33 16.10 10.28 -5.94
C GLY A 33 17.44 9.83 -5.39
N GLY A 34 18.26 10.77 -4.91
CA GLY A 34 19.47 10.43 -4.13
C GLY A 34 19.12 10.18 -2.66
N ASP A 35 20.10 9.94 -1.80
CA ASP A 35 19.95 9.55 -0.39
C ASP A 35 19.02 10.44 0.49
N GLU A 36 18.77 11.71 0.12
CA GLU A 36 17.79 12.57 0.81
C GLU A 36 16.31 12.22 0.54
N ALA A 37 16.05 11.40 -0.49
CA ALA A 37 14.73 10.89 -0.84
C ALA A 37 14.24 9.84 0.19
N ASP A 38 15.14 8.99 0.67
CA ASP A 38 14.83 7.84 1.54
C ASP A 38 14.10 8.22 2.85
N GLU A 39 14.51 9.29 3.54
CA GLU A 39 13.86 9.72 4.78
C GLU A 39 12.47 10.32 4.55
N LYS A 40 12.31 11.06 3.44
CA LYS A 40 11.01 11.67 3.07
C LYS A 40 10.04 10.59 2.60
N GLU A 41 10.51 9.63 1.83
CA GLU A 41 9.74 8.45 1.42
C GLU A 41 9.24 7.65 2.60
N MET A 42 10.10 7.42 3.60
CA MET A 42 9.73 6.69 4.80
C MET A 42 8.64 7.40 5.61
N ARG A 43 8.75 8.72 5.77
CA ARG A 43 7.71 9.52 6.45
C ARG A 43 6.41 9.57 5.65
N ALA A 44 6.48 9.67 4.33
CA ALA A 44 5.30 9.62 3.48
C ALA A 44 4.58 8.28 3.61
N LEU A 45 5.33 7.17 3.53
CA LEU A 45 4.81 5.83 3.73
C LEU A 45 4.16 5.69 5.12
N GLU A 46 4.85 6.10 6.18
CA GLU A 46 4.33 6.07 7.56
C GLU A 46 3.00 6.83 7.68
N ASN A 47 2.93 8.02 7.10
CA ASN A 47 1.74 8.85 7.13
C ASN A 47 0.57 8.22 6.35
N ILE A 48 0.85 7.66 5.16
CA ILE A 48 -0.13 6.95 4.34
C ILE A 48 -0.71 5.75 5.11
N VAL A 49 0.14 4.90 5.68
CA VAL A 49 -0.33 3.69 6.37
C VAL A 49 -1.04 4.01 7.69
N THR A 50 -0.62 5.06 8.40
CA THR A 50 -1.29 5.52 9.63
C THR A 50 -2.70 6.01 9.32
N PHE A 51 -2.86 6.85 8.27
CA PHE A 51 -4.19 7.26 7.81
C PHE A 51 -5.06 6.06 7.42
N TYR A 52 -4.46 5.08 6.74
CA TYR A 52 -5.15 3.89 6.29
C TYR A 52 -5.81 3.12 7.46
N VAL A 53 -5.06 2.96 8.56
CA VAL A 53 -5.52 2.30 9.78
C VAL A 53 -6.64 3.08 10.48
N GLU A 54 -6.56 4.41 10.48
CA GLU A 54 -7.49 5.26 11.23
C GLU A 54 -8.85 5.44 10.53
N ASP A 55 -8.90 5.50 9.19
CA ASP A 55 -10.10 6.00 8.49
C ASP A 55 -10.57 5.15 7.29
N THR A 56 -9.83 4.12 6.86
CA THR A 56 -10.06 3.53 5.52
C THR A 56 -10.45 2.04 5.52
N LEU A 57 -10.00 1.26 6.52
CA LEU A 57 -10.12 -0.19 6.51
C LEU A 57 -11.52 -0.68 6.89
N LYS A 58 -12.13 -1.50 6.02
CA LYS A 58 -13.45 -2.13 6.22
C LYS A 58 -13.39 -3.61 6.62
N SER A 59 -12.18 -4.15 6.80
CA SER A 59 -11.91 -5.56 7.06
C SER A 59 -11.16 -5.69 8.38
N GLU A 60 -11.68 -6.49 9.31
CA GLU A 60 -11.03 -6.71 10.62
C GLU A 60 -9.65 -7.34 10.45
N PHE A 61 -9.50 -8.26 9.49
CA PHE A 61 -8.23 -8.88 9.15
C PHE A 61 -7.20 -7.86 8.66
N ALA A 62 -7.59 -7.00 7.72
CA ALA A 62 -6.69 -5.97 7.21
C ALA A 62 -6.35 -4.92 8.28
N THR A 63 -7.32 -4.52 9.10
CA THR A 63 -7.09 -3.60 10.23
C THR A 63 -6.08 -4.17 11.20
N GLU A 64 -6.21 -5.44 11.58
CA GLU A 64 -5.23 -6.06 12.48
C GLU A 64 -3.84 -6.15 11.86
N ALA A 65 -3.73 -6.59 10.60
CA ALA A 65 -2.45 -6.69 9.90
C ALA A 65 -1.71 -5.34 9.90
N MET A 66 -2.41 -4.26 9.56
CA MET A 66 -1.86 -2.91 9.49
C MET A 66 -1.53 -2.35 10.89
N LEU A 67 -2.35 -2.63 11.91
CA LEU A 67 -2.04 -2.26 13.30
C LEU A 67 -0.78 -2.95 13.80
N ARG A 68 -0.65 -4.26 13.56
CA ARG A 68 0.56 -5.01 13.93
C ARG A 68 1.79 -4.53 13.17
N MET A 69 1.63 -4.15 11.90
CA MET A 69 2.71 -3.53 11.12
C MET A 69 3.21 -2.24 11.78
N LEU A 70 2.29 -1.33 12.18
CA LEU A 70 2.61 -0.07 12.86
C LEU A 70 3.23 -0.31 14.25
N GLN A 71 2.79 -1.33 14.98
CA GLN A 71 3.38 -1.70 16.27
C GLN A 71 4.83 -2.21 16.14
N ASN A 72 5.22 -2.68 14.95
CA ASN A 72 6.54 -3.19 14.64
C ASN A 72 7.38 -2.21 13.79
N LYS A 73 7.16 -0.89 13.92
CA LYS A 73 7.97 0.16 13.24
C LYS A 73 9.48 -0.02 13.35
N LYS A 74 9.96 -0.48 14.50
CA LYS A 74 11.39 -0.76 14.74
C LYS A 74 11.98 -1.83 13.80
N GLU A 75 11.15 -2.68 13.20
CA GLU A 75 11.55 -3.75 12.29
C GLU A 75 11.51 -3.33 10.82
N TRP A 76 10.99 -2.14 10.50
CA TRP A 76 10.79 -1.71 9.10
C TRP A 76 12.08 -1.67 8.29
N GLU A 77 13.18 -1.23 8.91
CA GLU A 77 14.51 -1.26 8.28
C GLU A 77 14.93 -2.68 7.89
N ASN A 78 14.64 -3.66 8.75
CA ASN A 78 14.91 -5.08 8.47
C ASN A 78 14.01 -5.63 7.35
N TRP A 79 12.86 -4.99 7.11
CA TRP A 79 11.92 -5.39 6.07
C TRP A 79 12.23 -4.78 4.70
N LYS A 80 13.27 -3.96 4.55
CA LYS A 80 13.67 -3.40 3.24
C LYS A 80 14.43 -4.38 2.35
N GLY A 81 15.04 -5.40 2.94
CA GLY A 81 15.84 -6.38 2.20
C GLY A 81 15.01 -7.20 1.20
N HIS A 82 15.63 -7.63 0.10
CA HIS A 82 15.00 -8.44 -0.94
C HIS A 82 13.68 -7.83 -1.44
N ILE A 83 13.67 -6.55 -1.80
CA ILE A 83 12.44 -5.86 -2.19
C ILE A 83 11.95 -6.29 -3.58
N GLU A 84 12.85 -6.83 -4.40
CA GLU A 84 12.58 -7.36 -5.73
C GLU A 84 11.59 -8.54 -5.72
N ILE A 85 11.44 -9.24 -4.59
CA ILE A 85 10.53 -10.39 -4.46
C ILE A 85 9.12 -10.03 -3.94
N VAL A 86 8.81 -8.73 -3.76
CA VAL A 86 7.51 -8.29 -3.24
C VAL A 86 6.33 -8.75 -4.11
N PRO A 87 6.41 -8.71 -5.46
CA PRO A 87 5.35 -9.26 -6.30
C PRO A 87 5.07 -10.75 -6.03
N GLU A 88 6.12 -11.56 -5.82
CA GLU A 88 6.00 -12.98 -5.48
C GLU A 88 5.42 -13.18 -4.08
N GLU A 89 5.76 -12.32 -3.13
CA GLU A 89 5.17 -12.29 -1.79
C GLU A 89 3.66 -11.96 -1.83
N CYS A 90 3.25 -11.02 -2.69
CA CYS A 90 1.83 -10.70 -2.94
C CYS A 90 1.06 -11.90 -3.51
N LEU A 91 1.67 -12.64 -4.44
CA LEU A 91 1.09 -13.87 -4.98
C LEU A 91 0.99 -14.94 -3.89
N LYS A 92 2.08 -15.20 -3.15
CA LYS A 92 2.13 -16.18 -2.06
C LYS A 92 1.01 -15.92 -1.04
N ILE A 93 0.78 -14.67 -0.65
CA ILE A 93 -0.31 -14.33 0.29
C ILE A 93 -1.68 -14.54 -0.32
N SER A 94 -1.87 -14.15 -1.59
CA SER A 94 -3.15 -14.38 -2.27
C SER A 94 -3.56 -15.85 -2.26
N GLU A 95 -2.60 -16.77 -2.35
CA GLU A 95 -2.83 -18.21 -2.30
C GLU A 95 -2.93 -18.74 -0.86
N SER A 96 -2.03 -18.33 0.04
CA SER A 96 -1.90 -18.89 1.39
C SER A 96 -3.07 -18.56 2.32
N LEU A 97 -3.80 -17.47 2.05
CA LEU A 97 -4.97 -17.10 2.83
C LEU A 97 -6.23 -17.89 2.46
N ILE A 98 -6.26 -18.52 1.28
CA ILE A 98 -7.42 -19.29 0.80
C ILE A 98 -7.68 -20.48 1.73
N GLY A 99 -8.94 -20.66 2.14
CA GLY A 99 -9.35 -21.72 3.05
C GLY A 99 -9.11 -21.41 4.53
N ASN A 100 -8.34 -20.37 4.86
CA ASN A 100 -8.09 -19.91 6.24
C ASN A 100 -8.82 -18.60 6.56
N ILE A 101 -8.96 -17.72 5.57
CA ILE A 101 -9.58 -16.40 5.68
C ILE A 101 -10.79 -16.31 4.74
N ASP A 102 -11.83 -15.56 5.13
CA ASP A 102 -12.98 -15.29 4.26
C ASP A 102 -12.51 -14.56 3.00
N LEU A 103 -12.99 -15.00 1.83
CA LEU A 103 -12.63 -14.42 0.55
C LEU A 103 -12.85 -12.89 0.50
N LYS A 104 -13.88 -12.36 1.19
CA LYS A 104 -14.12 -10.92 1.28
C LYS A 104 -13.00 -10.18 2.01
N GLU A 105 -12.48 -10.76 3.09
CA GLU A 105 -11.35 -10.20 3.85
C GLU A 105 -10.05 -10.28 3.03
N ILE A 106 -9.85 -11.38 2.28
CA ILE A 106 -8.72 -11.52 1.35
C ILE A 106 -8.77 -10.44 0.27
N ILE A 107 -9.93 -10.25 -0.39
CA ILE A 107 -10.11 -9.22 -1.41
C ILE A 107 -9.88 -7.83 -0.82
N ALA A 108 -10.43 -7.54 0.36
CA ALA A 108 -10.23 -6.26 1.02
C ALA A 108 -8.74 -6.01 1.31
N TYR A 109 -8.04 -7.00 1.87
CA TYR A 109 -6.61 -6.88 2.15
C TYR A 109 -5.78 -6.62 0.89
N LYS A 110 -6.04 -7.37 -0.19
CA LYS A 110 -5.35 -7.18 -1.48
C LYS A 110 -5.60 -5.80 -2.07
N ASN A 111 -6.84 -5.30 -2.00
CA ASN A 111 -7.15 -3.95 -2.44
C ASN A 111 -6.39 -2.92 -1.60
N ASN A 112 -6.33 -3.07 -0.27
CA ASN A 112 -5.60 -2.15 0.59
C ASN A 112 -4.09 -2.11 0.26
N LEU A 113 -3.47 -3.25 -0.05
CA LEU A 113 -2.07 -3.27 -0.50
C LEU A 113 -1.87 -2.45 -1.77
N LEU A 114 -2.75 -2.63 -2.76
CA LEU A 114 -2.67 -1.91 -4.03
C LEU A 114 -2.98 -0.43 -3.88
N GLU A 115 -3.91 -0.07 -2.99
CA GLU A 115 -4.22 1.31 -2.68
C GLU A 115 -3.04 2.01 -1.99
N ILE A 116 -2.32 1.33 -1.09
CA ILE A 116 -1.07 1.84 -0.51
C ILE A 116 -0.03 2.08 -1.60
N ALA A 117 0.17 1.12 -2.51
CA ALA A 117 1.11 1.24 -3.63
C ALA A 117 0.84 2.50 -4.46
N ILE A 118 -0.41 2.70 -4.89
CA ILE A 118 -0.80 3.85 -5.70
C ILE A 118 -0.66 5.16 -4.91
N SER A 119 -1.00 5.14 -3.62
CA SER A 119 -0.91 6.32 -2.75
C SER A 119 0.53 6.78 -2.56
N VAL A 120 1.47 5.84 -2.40
CA VAL A 120 2.90 6.15 -2.26
C VAL A 120 3.44 6.80 -3.53
N ALA A 121 3.15 6.22 -4.70
CA ALA A 121 3.56 6.78 -5.98
C ALA A 121 3.04 8.22 -6.19
N GLN A 122 1.77 8.46 -5.87
CA GLN A 122 1.17 9.79 -6.02
C GLN A 122 1.73 10.80 -5.02
N ALA A 123 1.91 10.37 -3.77
CA ALA A 123 2.43 11.21 -2.71
C ALA A 123 3.85 11.70 -3.01
N TYR A 124 4.75 10.81 -3.45
CA TYR A 124 6.16 11.15 -3.67
C TYR A 124 6.34 12.32 -4.66
N ARG A 125 5.64 12.30 -5.79
CA ARG A 125 5.76 13.36 -6.80
C ARG A 125 5.10 14.69 -6.40
N GLU A 126 4.19 14.69 -5.45
CA GLU A 126 3.61 15.93 -4.90
C GLU A 126 4.48 16.52 -3.77
N PHE A 127 5.19 15.68 -3.03
CA PHE A 127 6.07 16.11 -1.93
C PHE A 127 7.36 16.80 -2.38
N ASP A 128 7.77 16.63 -3.64
CA ASP A 128 8.90 17.36 -4.22
C ASP A 128 8.58 18.87 -4.39
N HIS A 129 7.30 19.26 -4.29
CA HIS A 129 6.86 20.66 -4.33
C HIS A 129 6.21 21.06 -3.00
N ASN A 130 7.02 21.56 -2.05
CA ASN A 130 6.64 22.43 -0.93
C ASN A 130 5.16 22.38 -0.47
N VAL A 131 4.82 21.56 0.54
CA VAL A 131 3.55 21.72 1.27
C VAL A 131 3.78 21.75 2.78
N SER A 132 3.66 22.98 3.30
CA SER A 132 3.42 23.28 4.71
C SER A 132 1.94 23.02 5.07
N THR A 133 1.74 22.39 6.24
CA THR A 133 0.49 22.15 7.00
C THR A 133 -0.06 20.71 6.91
N VAL A 134 0.08 19.97 8.01
CA VAL A 134 -0.39 18.58 8.23
C VAL A 134 -1.89 18.39 7.95
N GLU A 135 -2.73 19.41 8.18
CA GLU A 135 -4.17 19.35 7.88
C GLU A 135 -4.49 19.32 6.37
N LYS A 136 -3.64 19.94 5.54
CA LYS A 136 -3.78 19.85 4.08
C LYS A 136 -3.43 18.45 3.60
N PHE A 137 -2.49 17.80 4.28
CA PHE A 137 -2.05 16.46 3.95
C PHE A 137 -3.13 15.40 4.25
N SER A 138 -3.78 15.46 5.41
CA SER A 138 -4.88 14.52 5.74
C SER A 138 -6.08 14.70 4.80
N THR A 139 -6.43 15.95 4.47
CA THR A 139 -7.52 16.25 3.52
C THR A 139 -7.19 15.76 2.12
N TYR A 140 -5.94 15.95 1.68
CA TYR A 140 -5.44 15.46 0.40
C TYR A 140 -5.52 13.93 0.33
N LEU A 141 -4.98 13.23 1.34
CA LEU A 141 -5.03 11.79 1.44
C LEU A 141 -6.47 11.26 1.39
N ALA A 142 -7.40 11.87 2.13
CA ALA A 142 -8.80 11.48 2.10
C ALA A 142 -9.40 11.53 0.68
N ILE A 143 -9.10 12.60 -0.09
CA ILE A 143 -9.54 12.75 -1.48
C ILE A 143 -8.85 11.71 -2.38
N LEU A 144 -7.56 11.49 -2.17
CA LEU A 144 -6.76 10.51 -2.90
C LEU A 144 -7.35 9.12 -2.75
N PHE A 145 -7.59 8.68 -1.52
CA PHE A 145 -8.12 7.36 -1.22
C PHE A 145 -9.53 7.16 -1.78
N GLN A 146 -10.41 8.16 -1.71
CA GLN A 146 -11.74 8.04 -2.35
C GLN A 146 -11.63 7.75 -3.85
N ARG A 147 -10.63 8.33 -4.52
CA ARG A 147 -10.40 8.15 -5.96
C ARG A 147 -9.73 6.83 -6.29
N ILE A 148 -8.71 6.43 -5.54
CA ILE A 148 -8.04 5.13 -5.74
C ILE A 148 -9.04 4.00 -5.47
N ARG A 149 -9.85 4.12 -4.42
CA ARG A 149 -10.93 3.18 -4.15
C ARG A 149 -11.89 3.07 -5.33
N ALA A 150 -12.26 4.19 -5.96
CA ALA A 150 -13.09 4.16 -7.16
C ALA A 150 -12.39 3.45 -8.34
N LEU A 151 -11.08 3.68 -8.53
CA LEU A 151 -10.27 3.01 -9.55
C LEU A 151 -10.21 1.49 -9.34
N VAL A 152 -9.95 1.04 -8.11
CA VAL A 152 -9.81 -0.38 -7.75
C VAL A 152 -11.16 -1.11 -7.75
N THR A 153 -12.24 -0.41 -7.35
CA THR A 153 -13.59 -0.99 -7.30
C THR A 153 -14.43 -0.79 -8.57
N GLY A 154 -13.89 -0.08 -9.57
CA GLY A 154 -14.56 0.18 -10.84
C GLY A 154 -15.75 1.15 -10.75
N GLN A 155 -15.79 2.03 -9.76
CA GLN A 155 -16.81 3.07 -9.62
C GLN A 155 -16.49 4.30 -10.50
N GLU A 156 -17.52 5.02 -10.95
CA GLU A 156 -17.34 6.22 -11.80
C GLU A 156 -16.60 7.33 -11.05
N ILE A 157 -15.49 7.79 -11.63
CA ILE A 157 -14.67 8.89 -11.12
C ILE A 157 -15.30 10.21 -11.62
N GLN A 158 -15.75 11.07 -10.70
CA GLN A 158 -16.15 12.42 -11.08
C GLN A 158 -14.92 13.29 -11.43
N SER A 159 -14.74 13.49 -12.74
CA SER A 159 -14.07 14.59 -13.46
C SER A 159 -12.54 14.77 -13.37
N THR A 160 -11.89 14.42 -14.50
CA THR A 160 -10.95 15.17 -15.37
C THR A 160 -9.71 15.89 -14.80
N ASP A 161 -8.56 15.54 -15.40
CA ASP A 161 -7.39 16.39 -15.68
C ASP A 161 -6.28 16.60 -14.64
N ASN A 162 -5.90 15.57 -13.88
CA ASN A 162 -4.51 15.38 -13.41
C ASN A 162 -4.27 13.95 -12.89
N LEU A 163 -4.89 12.96 -13.55
CA LEU A 163 -4.84 11.57 -13.12
C LEU A 163 -3.45 10.98 -13.39
N LEU A 164 -2.73 10.81 -12.28
CA LEU A 164 -1.47 10.08 -12.12
C LEU A 164 -0.24 10.87 -12.57
N ASN A 165 0.18 11.80 -11.70
CA ASN A 165 1.58 12.21 -11.56
C ASN A 165 2.39 11.02 -11.00
N ILE A 166 2.40 9.89 -11.73
CA ILE A 166 3.11 8.64 -11.43
C ILE A 166 4.05 8.39 -12.60
N SER A 167 5.31 8.05 -12.32
CA SER A 167 6.31 7.77 -13.35
C SER A 167 5.99 6.48 -14.11
N ARG A 168 6.71 6.23 -15.21
CA ARG A 168 6.47 5.02 -16.02
C ARG A 168 6.86 3.77 -15.24
N GLU A 169 7.95 3.88 -14.49
CA GLU A 169 8.55 2.84 -13.67
C GLU A 169 7.61 2.45 -12.53
N GLU A 170 7.06 3.44 -11.81
CA GLU A 170 6.04 3.22 -10.79
C GLU A 170 4.76 2.59 -11.38
N LYS A 171 4.31 3.04 -12.56
CA LYS A 171 3.15 2.42 -13.24
C LYS A 171 3.41 0.95 -13.57
N MET A 172 4.63 0.60 -14.01
CA MET A 172 5.01 -0.78 -14.27
C MET A 172 5.05 -1.60 -12.98
N ALA A 173 5.60 -1.05 -11.91
CA ALA A 173 5.65 -1.69 -10.59
C ALA A 173 4.24 -1.93 -10.02
N ILE A 174 3.35 -0.94 -10.09
CA ILE A 174 1.94 -1.08 -9.68
C ILE A 174 1.23 -2.12 -10.57
N GLY A 175 1.48 -2.12 -11.88
CA GLY A 175 0.94 -3.13 -12.79
C GLY A 175 1.33 -4.55 -12.39
N LEU A 176 2.61 -4.77 -12.08
CA LEU A 176 3.11 -6.06 -11.62
C LEU A 176 2.48 -6.49 -10.29
N LEU A 177 2.34 -5.56 -9.32
CA LEU A 177 1.62 -5.84 -8.07
C LEU A 177 0.15 -6.18 -8.32
N SER A 178 -0.52 -5.44 -9.21
CA SER A 178 -1.92 -5.67 -9.56
C SER A 178 -2.11 -7.07 -10.13
N ASP A 179 -1.23 -7.50 -11.04
CA ASP A 179 -1.25 -8.84 -11.63
C ASP A 179 -0.99 -9.93 -10.58
N SER A 180 0.02 -9.76 -9.73
CA SER A 180 0.32 -10.68 -8.62
C SER A 180 -0.82 -10.78 -7.60
N LEU A 181 -1.53 -9.68 -7.38
CA LEU A 181 -2.73 -9.63 -6.54
C LEU A 181 -3.98 -10.04 -7.35
N GLY A 182 -3.91 -10.34 -8.64
CA GLY A 182 -5.09 -10.67 -9.45
C GLY A 182 -6.20 -9.61 -9.38
N ILE A 183 -5.83 -8.34 -9.27
CA ILE A 183 -6.73 -7.18 -9.31
C ILE A 183 -6.61 -6.55 -10.70
N GLN A 184 -7.71 -6.08 -11.27
CA GLN A 184 -7.69 -5.28 -12.49
C GLN A 184 -7.68 -3.79 -12.12
N VAL A 185 -6.61 -3.08 -12.47
CA VAL A 185 -6.55 -1.62 -12.34
C VAL A 185 -6.44 -0.99 -13.72
N LYS A 186 -7.21 0.08 -13.94
CA LYS A 186 -7.08 0.96 -15.11
C LYS A 186 -6.18 2.14 -14.73
N LEU A 187 -4.87 1.99 -14.96
CA LEU A 187 -3.86 3.05 -14.79
C LEU A 187 -3.67 3.91 -16.05
#